data_AF-A0A6A3X0T0-F1
#
_entry.id   AF-A0A6A3X0T0-F1
#
_cell.length_a   1.000
_cell.length_b   1.000
_cell.length_c   1.000
_cell.angle_alpha   90.00
_cell.angle_beta   90.00
_cell.angle_gamma   90.00
#
_symmetry.space_group_name_H-M   'P 1'
#
loop_
_entity.id
_entity.type
_entity.pdbx_description
1 polymer ?
#
loop_
_entity_poly.entity_id
_entity_poly.type
_entity_poly.pdbx_seq_one_letter_code
_entity_poly.pdbx_strand_id
1 'polypeptide(L)'
;MVLHRKIHPLDVSPASTTNRETREGLVHVLLGTYRELAVFWYRSQIGNRQLYSVERLLAFRDYHGRTSLARVVCVCVFYPIPAFLVVFLIDCIPLADPNDGWKANWALWIRMLVSSFVVSAGALFQFNAAIEVGAISNARTIGAAIAAAFCYTGASIALAATWKFPIPFGLVVMAAPYQLFINGAFVVGIELYALRENAKLRGQILAHFSVASAQLALVAVYPLFSAIFVHLSASQQALFVLVLPTLKFVLKQMIARVSTHLHERVGSLIVFTVDIFNVIYVSMCMQTAQSALTTFLLMASDVFHLLLALRTIYFHTNAIQEYREHASTMWKLRYPINYLEGMPAMLRSAFDEARTSQTLLSKTIRVFAPFKLSVSPESTIFLAELAAKSGEKSISAHVKYPKCGPALAMIPALVHDHHIVNTLVGGKTVSQAAVNPEGFQPLNSRAAVTRAHLLRKKSMSSKSISHASLLANLRRSSLVPLGAPSWDSKSTGEAATEGLQALFHCEYVILTEYIECTLPLLYAIYLAGLFHLPAAAYYPHTHDVSPEKMKSTLIQLAAYGSLEFGSFIGIYLVLKRRFGYSPIYQLAFVLETEAMTLQSLLVVWVVFALPLTLAHYGVDITSLTGHHK
;
A
#
# COMPACT_ATOMS: atom_id res chain seq x y z
N MET A 1 24.29 32.44 89.43
CA MET A 1 25.50 31.59 89.34
C MET A 1 25.53 31.02 87.93
N VAL A 2 26.37 31.63 87.06
CA VAL A 2 27.05 31.15 85.81
C VAL A 2 26.31 30.12 84.92
N LEU A 3 26.13 30.26 83.59
CA LEU A 3 27.13 30.53 82.53
C LEU A 3 26.45 30.81 81.17
N HIS A 4 26.96 31.80 80.43
CA HIS A 4 26.67 32.07 79.02
C HIS A 4 27.31 30.99 78.11
N ARG A 5 26.64 30.55 77.04
CA ARG A 5 27.32 29.88 75.89
C ARG A 5 26.71 30.30 74.54
N LYS A 6 27.59 30.68 73.62
CA LYS A 6 27.35 31.11 72.23
C LYS A 6 27.24 29.91 71.26
N ILE A 7 26.27 30.01 70.35
CA ILE A 7 26.22 29.77 68.88
C ILE A 7 26.79 28.47 68.26
N HIS A 8 25.96 27.80 67.44
CA HIS A 8 26.25 27.34 66.06
C HIS A 8 24.95 27.21 65.24
N PRO A 9 24.84 27.81 64.02
CA PRO A 9 23.79 27.49 63.07
C PRO A 9 24.21 26.32 62.15
N LEU A 10 23.27 25.41 61.89
CA LEU A 10 23.42 24.27 60.98
C LEU A 10 23.35 24.72 59.51
N ASP A 11 24.31 24.26 58.73
CA ASP A 11 24.36 24.32 57.27
C ASP A 11 23.10 23.73 56.62
N VAL A 12 22.52 24.47 55.67
CA VAL A 12 21.51 23.95 54.73
C VAL A 12 22.22 23.66 53.40
N SER A 13 22.37 22.38 53.09
CA SER A 13 22.99 21.87 51.86
C SER A 13 22.13 22.15 50.61
N PRO A 14 22.72 22.55 49.45
CA PRO A 14 22.00 22.95 48.22
C PRO A 14 21.69 21.77 47.29
N ALA A 15 21.20 20.64 47.80
CA ALA A 15 21.05 19.40 47.03
C ALA A 15 19.73 19.24 46.25
N SER A 16 18.78 20.19 46.36
CA SER A 16 17.42 20.04 45.79
C SER A 16 17.16 20.83 44.50
N THR A 17 18.00 21.82 44.17
CA THR A 17 17.84 22.66 42.96
C THR A 17 18.46 22.03 41.72
N THR A 18 19.64 21.42 41.84
CA THR A 18 20.37 20.78 40.73
C THR A 18 19.59 19.64 40.10
N ASN A 19 18.95 18.78 40.90
CA ASN A 19 18.17 17.62 40.42
C ASN A 19 16.90 18.01 39.63
N ARG A 20 16.38 19.22 39.86
CA ARG A 20 15.20 19.73 39.14
C ARG A 20 15.58 20.27 37.78
N GLU A 21 16.67 21.02 37.69
CA GLU A 21 17.22 21.54 36.43
C GLU A 21 17.68 20.42 35.49
N THR A 22 18.30 19.35 36.02
CA THR A 22 18.67 18.18 35.20
C THR A 22 17.45 17.45 34.66
N ARG A 23 16.38 17.36 35.44
CA ARG A 23 15.14 16.67 35.07
C ARG A 23 14.33 17.48 34.04
N GLU A 24 14.31 18.81 34.17
CA GLU A 24 13.72 19.71 33.18
C GLU A 24 14.52 19.72 31.87
N GLY A 25 15.85 19.69 31.94
CA GLY A 25 16.73 19.52 30.78
C GLY A 25 16.53 18.18 30.06
N LEU A 26 16.42 17.07 30.80
CA LEU A 26 16.18 15.74 30.23
C LEU A 26 14.80 15.63 29.59
N VAL A 27 13.77 16.23 30.18
CA VAL A 27 12.43 16.31 29.58
C VAL A 27 12.44 17.16 28.31
N HIS A 28 13.16 18.29 28.28
CA HIS A 28 13.32 19.10 27.08
C HIS A 28 14.05 18.37 25.95
N VAL A 29 15.12 17.64 26.28
CA VAL A 29 15.84 16.80 25.31
C VAL A 29 14.92 15.69 24.79
N LEU A 30 14.23 14.96 25.66
CA LEU A 30 13.29 13.90 25.25
C LEU A 30 12.15 14.44 24.38
N LEU A 31 11.57 15.60 24.72
CA LEU A 31 10.52 16.25 23.93
C LEU A 31 11.06 16.75 22.58
N GLY A 32 12.28 17.28 22.55
CA GLY A 32 12.98 17.68 21.34
C GLY A 32 13.22 16.49 20.41
N THR A 33 13.80 15.41 20.93
CA THR A 33 14.02 14.17 20.18
C THR A 33 12.71 13.54 19.71
N TYR A 34 11.66 13.53 20.55
CA TYR A 34 10.34 13.07 20.17
C TYR A 34 9.74 13.91 19.04
N ARG A 35 9.90 15.23 19.08
CA ARG A 35 9.41 16.14 18.02
C ARG A 35 10.14 15.88 16.71
N GLU A 36 11.47 15.75 16.73
CA GLU A 36 12.25 15.42 15.54
C GLU A 36 11.85 14.05 14.97
N LEU A 37 11.66 13.05 15.83
CA LEU A 37 11.18 11.72 15.43
C LEU A 37 9.75 11.77 14.85
N ALA A 38 8.86 12.57 15.44
CA ALA A 38 7.49 12.73 14.96
C ALA A 38 7.43 13.46 13.61
N VAL A 39 8.25 14.50 13.41
CA VAL A 39 8.37 15.21 12.13
C VAL A 39 9.01 14.32 11.07
N PHE A 40 10.08 13.60 11.42
CA PHE A 40 10.71 12.61 10.56
C PHE A 40 9.71 11.52 10.16
N TRP A 41 8.93 11.00 11.11
CA TRP A 41 7.88 10.01 10.87
C TRP A 41 6.79 10.56 9.95
N TYR A 42 6.26 11.75 10.23
CA TYR A 42 5.24 12.41 9.42
C TYR A 42 5.69 12.62 7.97
N ARG A 43 6.92 13.13 7.77
CA ARG A 43 7.53 13.31 6.44
C ARG A 43 7.85 11.97 5.76
N SER A 44 8.08 10.93 6.56
CA SER A 44 8.40 9.62 6.06
C SER A 44 7.17 8.85 5.57
N GLN A 45 5.96 9.22 5.99
CA GLN A 45 4.76 8.54 5.55
C GLN A 45 4.50 8.78 4.07
N ILE A 46 4.43 7.68 3.30
CA ILE A 46 4.13 7.70 1.86
C ILE A 46 2.80 8.39 1.59
N GLY A 47 1.84 8.19 2.49
CA GLY A 47 0.56 8.87 2.47
C GLY A 47 0.70 10.38 2.28
N ASN A 48 1.64 11.02 2.99
CA ASN A 48 1.86 12.49 3.02
C ASN A 48 2.67 13.05 1.85
N ARG A 49 3.13 12.21 0.92
CA ARG A 49 4.07 12.66 -0.12
C ARG A 49 3.39 13.22 -1.37
N GLN A 50 2.10 12.96 -1.56
CA GLN A 50 1.40 13.27 -2.81
C GLN A 50 0.00 13.80 -2.54
N LEU A 51 -0.53 14.57 -3.48
CA LEU A 51 -1.86 15.17 -3.40
C LEU A 51 -2.89 14.25 -4.05
N TYR A 52 -3.99 13.97 -3.34
CA TYR A 52 -5.14 13.26 -3.90
C TYR A 52 -6.00 14.25 -4.70
N SER A 53 -6.19 14.00 -6.00
CA SER A 53 -6.95 14.92 -6.86
C SER A 53 -8.45 14.89 -6.60
N VAL A 54 -9.12 16.01 -6.88
CA VAL A 54 -10.60 16.07 -6.86
C VAL A 54 -11.20 15.13 -7.89
N GLU A 55 -10.58 14.99 -9.07
CA GLU A 55 -10.99 14.03 -10.10
C GLU A 55 -10.96 12.59 -9.58
N ARG A 56 -9.92 12.17 -8.85
CA ARG A 56 -9.85 10.82 -8.25
C ARG A 56 -10.92 10.60 -7.19
N LEU A 57 -11.25 11.62 -6.38
CA LEU A 57 -12.34 11.55 -5.41
C LEU A 57 -13.68 11.31 -6.11
N LEU A 58 -13.97 12.08 -7.15
CA LEU A 58 -15.24 11.98 -7.87
C LEU A 58 -15.34 10.68 -8.67
N ALA A 59 -14.26 10.25 -9.32
CA ALA A 59 -14.20 8.97 -10.01
C ALA A 59 -14.46 7.81 -9.03
N PHE A 60 -13.90 7.88 -7.82
CA PHE A 60 -14.15 6.89 -6.79
C PHE A 60 -15.60 6.93 -6.28
N ARG A 61 -16.17 8.11 -6.03
CA ARG A 61 -17.59 8.26 -5.65
C ARG A 61 -18.52 7.66 -6.70
N ASP A 62 -18.27 7.95 -7.96
CA ASP A 62 -19.08 7.47 -9.07
C ASP A 62 -18.92 5.94 -9.24
N TYR A 63 -17.71 5.42 -9.04
CA TYR A 63 -17.45 3.99 -8.97
C TYR A 63 -18.23 3.32 -7.82
N HIS A 64 -18.22 3.91 -6.63
CA HIS A 64 -18.96 3.41 -5.47
C HIS A 64 -20.47 3.38 -5.72
N GLY A 65 -21.03 4.39 -6.38
CA GLY A 65 -22.46 4.45 -6.72
C GLY A 65 -22.90 3.47 -7.80
N ARG A 66 -22.03 3.15 -8.78
CA ARG A 66 -22.39 2.34 -9.95
C ARG A 66 -22.08 0.84 -9.84
N THR A 67 -21.24 0.44 -8.89
CA THR A 67 -20.67 -0.92 -8.85
C THR A 67 -21.36 -1.75 -7.78
N SER A 68 -21.72 -3.00 -8.10
CA SER A 68 -22.33 -3.90 -7.11
C SER A 68 -21.26 -4.49 -6.17
N LEU A 69 -21.66 -4.81 -4.93
CA LEU A 69 -20.78 -5.45 -3.96
C LEU A 69 -20.21 -6.78 -4.48
N ALA A 70 -21.01 -7.56 -5.21
CA ALA A 70 -20.58 -8.82 -5.80
C ALA A 70 -19.39 -8.63 -6.76
N ARG A 71 -19.46 -7.63 -7.65
CA ARG A 71 -18.35 -7.30 -8.55
C ARG A 71 -17.10 -6.87 -7.76
N VAL A 72 -17.27 -6.01 -6.77
CA VAL A 72 -16.16 -5.54 -5.90
C VAL A 72 -15.46 -6.72 -5.21
N VAL A 73 -16.23 -7.64 -4.63
CA VAL A 73 -15.67 -8.84 -3.97
C VAL A 73 -14.96 -9.74 -5.00
N CYS A 74 -15.57 -9.98 -6.17
CA CYS A 74 -14.93 -10.78 -7.23
C CYS A 74 -13.61 -10.16 -7.69
N VAL A 75 -13.56 -8.84 -7.89
CA VAL A 75 -12.30 -8.15 -8.23
C VAL A 75 -11.25 -8.45 -7.16
N CYS A 76 -11.54 -8.19 -5.88
CA CYS A 76 -10.56 -8.40 -4.81
C CYS A 76 -10.10 -9.87 -4.68
N VAL A 77 -10.98 -10.85 -4.92
CA VAL A 77 -10.60 -12.28 -4.79
C VAL A 77 -9.81 -12.79 -5.99
N PHE A 78 -10.21 -12.42 -7.20
CA PHE A 78 -9.63 -12.99 -8.43
C PHE A 78 -8.43 -12.21 -8.95
N TYR A 79 -8.25 -10.94 -8.56
CA TYR A 79 -7.17 -10.08 -9.04
C TYR A 79 -5.76 -10.71 -8.96
N PRO A 80 -5.34 -11.33 -7.84
CA PRO A 80 -3.97 -11.78 -7.69
C PRO A 80 -3.68 -13.16 -8.28
N ILE A 81 -4.72 -13.93 -8.61
CA ILE A 81 -4.61 -15.32 -9.06
C ILE A 81 -3.80 -15.48 -10.36
N PRO A 82 -3.96 -14.63 -11.39
CA PRO A 82 -3.21 -14.81 -12.64
C PRO A 82 -1.69 -14.78 -12.45
N ALA A 83 -1.16 -14.00 -11.51
CA ALA A 83 0.28 -13.95 -11.27
C ALA A 83 0.83 -15.27 -10.72
N PHE A 84 0.15 -15.87 -9.74
CA PHE A 84 0.50 -17.18 -9.21
C PHE A 84 0.30 -18.30 -10.23
N LEU A 85 -0.77 -18.20 -11.04
CA LEU A 85 -1.02 -19.17 -12.10
C LEU A 85 0.12 -19.17 -13.13
N VAL A 86 0.63 -18.00 -13.52
CA VAL A 86 1.77 -17.93 -14.45
C VAL A 86 3.01 -18.61 -13.88
N VAL A 87 3.36 -18.36 -12.62
CA VAL A 87 4.51 -19.04 -11.99
C VAL A 87 4.28 -20.54 -11.89
N PHE A 88 3.10 -20.96 -11.44
CA PHE A 88 2.76 -22.37 -11.34
C PHE A 88 2.86 -23.09 -12.69
N LEU A 89 2.38 -22.47 -13.78
CA LEU A 89 2.49 -23.01 -15.13
C LEU A 89 3.95 -23.11 -15.61
N ILE A 90 4.80 -22.13 -15.25
CA ILE A 90 6.24 -22.22 -15.50
C ILE A 90 6.83 -23.38 -14.70
N ASP A 91 6.35 -23.59 -13.47
CA ASP A 91 6.85 -24.65 -12.61
C ASP A 91 6.43 -26.07 -13.01
N CYS A 92 5.40 -26.20 -13.85
CA CYS A 92 5.04 -27.46 -14.48
C CYS A 92 6.10 -27.98 -15.46
N ILE A 93 7.03 -27.14 -15.92
CA ILE A 93 8.13 -27.58 -16.79
C ILE A 93 9.15 -28.33 -15.92
N PRO A 94 9.44 -29.63 -16.17
CA PRO A 94 10.34 -30.41 -15.32
C PRO A 94 11.79 -29.94 -15.44
N LEU A 95 12.55 -30.11 -14.36
CA LEU A 95 13.98 -29.78 -14.29
C LEU A 95 14.79 -31.06 -14.13
N ALA A 96 16.03 -31.05 -14.62
CA ALA A 96 17.02 -32.10 -14.39
C ALA A 96 17.85 -31.78 -13.14
N ASP A 97 18.70 -32.71 -12.70
CA ASP A 97 19.59 -32.43 -11.57
C ASP A 97 20.58 -31.30 -11.96
N PRO A 98 20.74 -30.25 -11.12
CA PRO A 98 21.69 -29.19 -11.40
C PRO A 98 23.14 -29.68 -11.56
N ASN A 99 23.50 -30.82 -10.97
CA ASN A 99 24.83 -31.42 -11.07
C ASN A 99 25.12 -32.03 -12.45
N ASP A 100 24.10 -32.31 -13.27
CA ASP A 100 24.26 -32.82 -14.64
C ASP A 100 24.76 -31.74 -15.62
N GLY A 101 24.90 -30.50 -15.14
CA GLY A 101 25.43 -29.38 -15.89
C GLY A 101 24.38 -28.66 -16.74
N TRP A 102 24.82 -27.54 -17.32
CA TRP A 102 23.93 -26.58 -17.99
C TRP A 102 23.28 -27.12 -19.28
N LYS A 103 23.91 -28.11 -19.94
CA LYS A 103 23.39 -28.73 -21.17
C LYS A 103 22.26 -29.71 -20.89
N ALA A 104 22.37 -30.51 -19.83
CA ALA A 104 21.32 -31.43 -19.40
C ALA A 104 20.08 -30.66 -18.94
N ASN A 105 20.29 -29.48 -18.35
CA ASN A 105 19.24 -28.58 -17.87
C ASN A 105 18.64 -27.67 -18.97
N TRP A 106 18.36 -28.21 -20.17
CA TRP A 106 17.79 -27.41 -21.27
C TRP A 106 16.41 -26.81 -20.94
N ALA A 107 15.61 -27.52 -20.14
CA ALA A 107 14.29 -27.08 -19.71
C ALA A 107 14.34 -25.85 -18.79
N LEU A 108 15.44 -25.66 -18.04
CA LEU A 108 15.69 -24.44 -17.27
C LEU A 108 15.75 -23.22 -18.19
N TRP A 109 16.40 -23.33 -19.35
CA TRP A 109 16.52 -22.22 -20.29
C TRP A 109 15.19 -21.84 -20.93
N ILE A 110 14.30 -22.82 -21.14
CA ILE A 110 12.93 -22.56 -21.58
C ILE A 110 12.13 -21.86 -20.49
N ARG A 111 12.19 -22.35 -19.24
CA ARG A 111 11.59 -21.67 -18.09
C ARG A 111 12.07 -20.23 -17.98
N MET A 112 13.38 -20.01 -18.09
CA MET A 112 14.02 -18.70 -18.06
C MET A 112 13.54 -17.79 -19.19
N LEU A 113 13.42 -18.32 -20.41
CA LEU A 113 12.95 -17.55 -21.55
C LEU A 113 11.48 -17.12 -21.37
N VAL A 114 10.62 -18.03 -20.91
CA VAL A 114 9.20 -17.73 -20.66
C VAL A 114 9.05 -16.74 -19.49
N SER A 115 9.74 -16.97 -18.38
CA SER A 115 9.66 -16.08 -17.20
C SER A 115 10.21 -14.68 -17.51
N SER A 116 11.34 -14.60 -18.20
CA SER A 116 11.91 -13.31 -18.63
C SER A 116 11.04 -12.62 -19.68
N PHE A 117 10.40 -13.33 -20.61
CA PHE A 117 9.42 -12.70 -21.50
C PHE A 117 8.26 -12.09 -20.71
N VAL A 118 7.68 -12.83 -19.76
CA VAL A 118 6.57 -12.33 -18.92
C VAL A 118 7.00 -11.10 -18.11
N VAL A 119 8.17 -11.16 -17.46
CA VAL A 119 8.69 -10.06 -16.63
C VAL A 119 8.99 -8.82 -17.48
N SER A 120 9.69 -8.99 -18.61
CA SER A 120 10.02 -7.88 -19.50
C SER A 120 8.76 -7.28 -20.14
N ALA A 121 7.79 -8.10 -20.54
CA ALA A 121 6.51 -7.61 -21.04
C ALA A 121 5.79 -6.77 -19.97
N GLY A 122 5.68 -7.27 -18.73
CA GLY A 122 5.07 -6.54 -17.63
C GLY A 122 5.76 -5.19 -17.35
N ALA A 123 7.09 -5.19 -17.26
CA ALA A 123 7.88 -3.97 -17.05
C ALA A 123 7.69 -2.96 -18.19
N LEU A 124 7.75 -3.41 -19.45
CA LEU A 124 7.62 -2.53 -20.61
C LEU A 124 6.20 -2.03 -20.85
N PHE A 125 5.17 -2.81 -20.51
CA PHE A 125 3.78 -2.32 -20.56
C PHE A 125 3.50 -1.28 -19.48
N GLN A 126 4.04 -1.46 -18.26
CA GLN A 126 3.99 -0.44 -17.23
C GLN A 126 4.67 0.84 -17.73
N PHE A 127 5.83 0.72 -18.37
CA PHE A 127 6.56 1.86 -18.89
C PHE A 127 5.78 2.57 -20.01
N ASN A 128 5.28 1.82 -20.99
CA ASN A 128 4.50 2.36 -22.10
C ASN A 128 3.25 3.12 -21.60
N ALA A 129 2.62 2.63 -20.52
CA ALA A 129 1.49 3.29 -19.88
C ALA A 129 1.85 4.57 -19.09
N ALA A 130 3.14 4.82 -18.83
CA ALA A 130 3.62 5.97 -18.06
C ALA A 130 4.21 7.10 -18.93
N ILE A 131 4.58 6.81 -20.18
CA ILE A 131 5.16 7.79 -21.11
C ILE A 131 4.09 8.44 -21.99
N GLU A 132 4.52 9.38 -22.84
CA GLU A 132 3.64 9.98 -23.84
C GLU A 132 2.94 8.95 -24.71
N VAL A 133 1.66 9.21 -24.91
CA VAL A 133 0.75 8.26 -25.54
C VAL A 133 1.13 8.07 -27.00
N GLY A 134 1.26 6.80 -27.39
CA GLY A 134 1.64 6.46 -28.76
C GLY A 134 3.13 6.63 -29.04
N ALA A 135 3.97 6.92 -28.03
CA ALA A 135 5.42 6.94 -28.20
C ALA A 135 5.97 5.58 -28.67
N ILE A 136 5.37 4.47 -28.23
CA ILE A 136 5.66 3.12 -28.73
C ILE A 136 4.36 2.31 -28.87
N SER A 137 4.23 1.57 -29.97
CA SER A 137 3.08 0.69 -30.19
C SER A 137 3.20 -0.58 -29.34
N ASN A 138 2.06 -1.16 -28.94
CA ASN A 138 2.05 -2.41 -28.17
C ASN A 138 2.80 -3.55 -28.88
N ALA A 139 2.78 -3.61 -30.21
CA ALA A 139 3.52 -4.59 -30.99
C ALA A 139 5.04 -4.41 -30.84
N ARG A 140 5.54 -3.17 -30.88
CA ARG A 140 6.96 -2.86 -30.63
C ARG A 140 7.33 -3.12 -29.17
N THR A 141 6.44 -2.86 -28.21
CA THR A 141 6.63 -3.22 -26.79
C THR A 141 6.80 -4.74 -26.62
N ILE A 142 5.96 -5.55 -27.25
CA ILE A 142 6.08 -7.02 -27.22
C ILE A 142 7.38 -7.47 -27.89
N GLY A 143 7.73 -6.89 -29.05
CA GLY A 143 9.00 -7.19 -29.72
C GLY A 143 10.23 -6.89 -28.85
N ALA A 144 10.21 -5.75 -28.14
CA ALA A 144 11.26 -5.39 -27.19
C ALA A 144 11.33 -6.35 -25.98
N ALA A 145 10.19 -6.80 -25.47
CA ALA A 145 10.14 -7.80 -24.39
C ALA A 145 10.73 -9.14 -24.84
N ILE A 146 10.36 -9.62 -26.04
CA ILE A 146 10.92 -10.83 -26.64
C ILE A 146 12.45 -10.69 -26.78
N ALA A 147 12.92 -9.57 -27.35
CA ALA A 147 14.35 -9.33 -27.52
C ALA A 147 15.10 -9.33 -26.17
N ALA A 148 14.56 -8.66 -25.15
CA ALA A 148 15.16 -8.64 -23.81
C ALA A 148 15.22 -10.05 -23.19
N ALA A 149 14.17 -10.86 -23.35
CA ALA A 149 14.11 -12.23 -22.85
C ALA A 149 15.16 -13.15 -23.52
N PHE A 150 15.30 -13.08 -24.85
CA PHE A 150 16.32 -13.83 -25.59
C PHE A 150 17.74 -13.38 -25.22
N CYS A 151 17.99 -12.07 -25.12
CA CYS A 151 19.29 -11.54 -24.69
C CYS A 151 19.64 -12.01 -23.28
N TYR A 152 18.69 -11.94 -22.35
CA TYR A 152 18.87 -12.41 -20.97
C TYR A 152 19.19 -13.90 -20.92
N THR A 153 18.37 -14.74 -21.55
CA THR A 153 18.55 -16.19 -21.55
C THR A 153 19.86 -16.59 -22.21
N GLY A 154 20.20 -15.97 -23.35
CA GLY A 154 21.46 -16.21 -24.04
C GLY A 154 22.68 -15.78 -23.23
N ALA A 155 22.63 -14.63 -22.56
CA ALA A 155 23.69 -14.18 -21.67
C ALA A 155 23.85 -15.10 -20.45
N SER A 156 22.75 -15.62 -19.88
CA SER A 156 22.80 -16.61 -18.80
C SER A 156 23.40 -17.95 -19.26
N ILE A 157 23.05 -18.44 -20.45
CA ILE A 157 23.66 -19.65 -21.04
C ILE A 157 25.15 -19.44 -21.27
N ALA A 158 25.53 -18.30 -21.85
CA ALA A 158 26.93 -17.96 -22.09
C ALA A 158 27.71 -17.93 -20.78
N LEU A 159 27.19 -17.26 -19.74
CA LEU A 159 27.82 -17.19 -18.43
C LEU A 159 27.96 -18.58 -17.78
N ALA A 160 26.91 -19.41 -17.85
CA ALA A 160 26.95 -20.79 -17.35
C ALA A 160 27.99 -21.65 -18.11
N ALA A 161 28.17 -21.42 -19.40
CA ALA A 161 29.13 -22.14 -20.23
C ALA A 161 30.58 -21.69 -19.98
N THR A 162 30.81 -20.40 -19.65
CA THR A 162 32.15 -19.84 -19.45
C THR A 162 32.64 -19.88 -18.00
N TRP A 163 31.74 -19.90 -17.01
CA TRP A 163 32.09 -19.78 -15.60
C TRP A 163 31.80 -21.05 -14.79
N LYS A 164 30.54 -21.25 -14.37
CA LYS A 164 30.08 -22.42 -13.59
C LYS A 164 28.57 -22.55 -13.71
N PHE A 165 28.08 -23.78 -13.61
CA PHE A 165 26.66 -24.10 -13.45
C PHE A 165 26.44 -24.99 -12.22
N PRO A 166 25.40 -24.74 -11.39
CA PRO A 166 24.57 -23.52 -11.34
C PRO A 166 25.39 -22.24 -11.17
N ILE A 167 24.89 -21.12 -11.71
CA ILE A 167 25.56 -19.81 -11.56
C ILE A 167 25.38 -19.37 -10.10
N PRO A 168 26.45 -19.09 -9.33
CA PRO A 168 26.32 -18.62 -7.95
C PRO A 168 25.50 -17.34 -7.88
N PHE A 169 24.41 -17.35 -7.11
CA PHE A 169 23.44 -16.26 -7.03
C PHE A 169 22.97 -15.77 -8.41
N GLY A 170 22.72 -16.70 -9.35
CA GLY A 170 22.50 -16.41 -10.76
C GLY A 170 21.40 -15.38 -11.03
N LEU A 171 20.28 -15.42 -10.29
CA LEU A 171 19.22 -14.42 -10.40
C LEU A 171 19.67 -13.02 -9.98
N VAL A 172 20.52 -12.90 -8.95
CA VAL A 172 21.06 -11.62 -8.46
C VAL A 172 22.13 -11.10 -9.42
N VAL A 173 23.09 -11.97 -9.81
CA VAL A 173 24.18 -11.63 -10.73
C VAL A 173 23.63 -11.15 -12.08
N MET A 174 22.60 -11.83 -12.59
CA MET A 174 22.00 -11.49 -13.87
C MET A 174 20.92 -10.40 -13.79
N ALA A 175 20.55 -9.92 -12.59
CA ALA A 175 19.51 -8.92 -12.43
C ALA A 175 19.85 -7.58 -13.10
N ALA A 176 21.07 -7.07 -12.88
CA ALA A 176 21.53 -5.83 -13.51
C ALA A 176 21.69 -5.96 -15.04
N PRO A 177 22.36 -7.01 -15.58
CA PRO A 177 22.37 -7.28 -17.02
C PRO A 177 20.97 -7.35 -17.63
N TYR A 178 20.03 -8.02 -16.94
CA TYR A 178 18.67 -8.14 -17.43
C TYR A 178 17.95 -6.79 -17.54
N GLN A 179 18.06 -5.94 -16.51
CA GLN A 179 17.52 -4.60 -16.54
C GLN A 179 18.11 -3.75 -17.68
N LEU A 180 19.40 -3.91 -17.97
CA LEU A 180 20.05 -3.25 -19.11
C LEU A 180 19.49 -3.75 -20.45
N PHE A 181 19.22 -5.04 -20.60
CA PHE A 181 18.58 -5.58 -21.81
C PHE A 181 17.15 -5.04 -21.99
N ILE A 182 16.35 -4.96 -20.92
CA ILE A 182 15.01 -4.37 -20.96
C ILE A 182 15.09 -2.90 -21.41
N ASN A 183 15.96 -2.12 -20.76
CA ASN A 183 16.13 -0.69 -21.06
C ASN A 183 16.63 -0.47 -22.49
N GLY A 184 17.63 -1.24 -22.93
CA GLY A 184 18.21 -1.17 -24.27
C GLY A 184 17.21 -1.57 -25.35
N ALA A 185 16.50 -2.69 -25.19
CA ALA A 185 15.48 -3.15 -26.13
C ALA A 185 14.34 -2.13 -26.26
N PHE A 186 13.95 -1.50 -25.15
CA PHE A 186 12.95 -0.45 -25.16
C PHE A 186 13.41 0.80 -25.92
N VAL A 187 14.64 1.27 -25.66
CA VAL A 187 15.22 2.43 -26.37
C VAL A 187 15.34 2.18 -27.87
N VAL A 188 15.67 0.96 -28.29
CA VAL A 188 15.70 0.56 -29.71
C VAL A 188 14.28 0.48 -30.30
N GLY A 189 13.30 0.03 -29.50
CA GLY A 189 11.89 -0.02 -29.91
C GLY A 189 11.25 1.36 -30.07
N ILE A 190 11.79 2.38 -29.39
CA ILE A 190 11.51 3.78 -29.66
C ILE A 190 12.41 4.24 -30.80
N GLU A 191 11.86 4.97 -31.76
CA GLU A 191 12.68 5.54 -32.83
C GLU A 191 13.69 6.52 -32.21
N LEU A 192 14.99 6.22 -32.35
CA LEU A 192 16.11 7.05 -31.81
C LEU A 192 15.98 8.53 -32.20
N TYR A 193 15.37 8.78 -33.37
CA TYR A 193 15.01 10.11 -33.83
C TYR A 193 14.01 10.82 -32.91
N ALA A 194 12.91 10.15 -32.53
CA ALA A 194 11.90 10.69 -31.62
C ALA A 194 12.47 11.01 -30.22
N LEU A 195 13.46 10.23 -29.77
CA LEU A 195 14.18 10.52 -28.51
C LEU A 195 15.03 11.79 -28.61
N ARG A 196 15.67 12.05 -29.75
CA ARG A 196 16.52 13.22 -29.94
C ARG A 196 15.71 14.52 -29.89
N GLU A 197 14.53 14.51 -30.49
CA GLU A 197 13.68 15.71 -30.58
C GLU A 197 12.88 15.97 -29.30
N ASN A 198 12.37 14.92 -28.63
CA ASN A 198 11.45 15.09 -27.51
C ASN A 198 12.17 15.08 -26.15
N ALA A 199 12.50 16.26 -25.64
CA ALA A 199 13.11 16.43 -24.31
C ALA A 199 12.25 15.91 -23.15
N LYS A 200 10.92 16.00 -23.26
CA LYS A 200 9.99 15.52 -22.24
C LYS A 200 9.97 13.99 -22.18
N LEU A 201 9.89 13.33 -23.34
CA LEU A 201 9.98 11.87 -23.45
C LEU A 201 11.31 11.35 -22.86
N ARG A 202 12.44 12.01 -23.16
CA ARG A 202 13.74 11.68 -22.54
C ARG A 202 13.70 11.78 -21.02
N GLY A 203 13.13 12.84 -20.48
CA GLY A 203 12.98 13.01 -19.03
C GLY A 203 12.13 11.92 -18.38
N GLN A 204 11.01 11.54 -19.01
CA GLN A 204 10.16 10.45 -18.55
C GLN A 204 10.90 9.09 -18.57
N ILE A 205 11.70 8.85 -19.61
CA ILE A 205 12.46 7.61 -19.75
C ILE A 205 13.53 7.49 -18.66
N LEU A 206 14.30 8.56 -18.45
CA LEU A 206 15.32 8.59 -17.40
C LEU A 206 14.71 8.42 -16.00
N ALA A 207 13.57 9.05 -15.74
CA ALA A 207 12.86 8.92 -14.48
C ALA A 207 12.36 7.48 -14.26
N HIS A 208 11.84 6.82 -15.31
CA HIS A 208 11.41 5.44 -15.23
C HIS A 208 12.59 4.47 -15.01
N PHE A 209 13.70 4.66 -15.72
CA PHE A 209 14.93 3.88 -15.50
C PHE A 209 15.45 4.05 -14.08
N SER A 210 15.39 5.26 -13.51
CA SER A 210 15.76 5.49 -12.11
C SER A 210 14.88 4.69 -11.14
N VAL A 211 13.57 4.62 -11.37
CA VAL A 211 12.65 3.80 -10.55
C VAL A 211 12.97 2.30 -10.70
N ALA A 212 13.15 1.81 -11.93
CA ALA A 212 13.48 0.41 -12.18
C ALA A 212 14.83 0.01 -11.55
N SER A 213 15.84 0.87 -11.63
CA SER A 213 17.13 0.66 -10.96
C SER A 213 17.02 0.68 -9.44
N ALA A 214 16.18 1.53 -8.85
CA ALA A 214 15.93 1.50 -7.40
C ALA A 214 15.25 0.20 -6.98
N GLN A 215 14.29 -0.30 -7.77
CA GLN A 215 13.62 -1.57 -7.53
C GLN A 215 14.57 -2.77 -7.56
N LEU A 216 15.66 -2.70 -8.34
CA LEU A 216 16.68 -3.73 -8.38
C LEU A 216 17.33 -4.01 -7.00
N ALA A 217 17.32 -3.04 -6.09
CA ALA A 217 17.83 -3.25 -4.74
C ALA A 217 17.06 -4.35 -3.98
N LEU A 218 15.77 -4.55 -4.26
CA LEU A 218 14.98 -5.62 -3.63
C LEU A 218 15.57 -7.00 -3.96
N VAL A 219 15.93 -7.18 -5.24
CA VAL A 219 16.54 -8.41 -5.76
C VAL A 219 17.88 -8.72 -5.09
N ALA A 220 18.64 -7.72 -4.67
CA ALA A 220 19.91 -7.94 -4.00
C ALA A 220 19.75 -8.14 -2.48
N VAL A 221 18.95 -7.29 -1.83
CA VAL A 221 18.96 -7.19 -0.36
C VAL A 221 18.24 -8.35 0.32
N TYR A 222 17.12 -8.85 -0.23
CA TYR A 222 16.40 -9.94 0.42
C TYR A 222 17.09 -11.31 0.28
N PRO A 223 17.69 -11.70 -0.86
CA PRO A 223 18.52 -12.90 -0.89
C PRO A 223 19.69 -12.83 0.07
N LEU A 224 20.34 -11.67 0.21
CA LEU A 224 21.39 -11.47 1.21
C LEU A 224 20.86 -11.65 2.64
N PHE A 225 19.69 -11.08 2.95
CA PHE A 225 19.02 -11.30 4.23
C PHE A 225 18.75 -12.79 4.47
N SER A 226 18.21 -13.50 3.48
CA SER A 226 17.88 -14.93 3.58
C SER A 226 19.13 -15.79 3.78
N ALA A 227 20.21 -15.49 3.04
CA ALA A 227 21.47 -16.19 3.14
C ALA A 227 22.06 -16.06 4.56
N ILE A 228 21.97 -14.88 5.17
CA ILE A 228 22.37 -14.69 6.57
C ILE A 228 21.40 -15.43 7.52
N PHE A 229 20.09 -15.28 7.33
CA PHE A 229 19.05 -15.80 8.21
C PHE A 229 19.13 -17.33 8.40
N VAL A 230 19.37 -18.08 7.33
CA VAL A 230 19.44 -19.55 7.38
C VAL A 230 20.63 -20.06 8.19
N HIS A 231 21.72 -19.29 8.31
CA HIS A 231 22.90 -19.65 9.08
C HIS A 231 22.85 -19.27 10.57
N LEU A 232 21.80 -18.58 11.00
CA LEU A 232 21.63 -18.16 12.40
C LEU A 232 20.96 -19.27 13.23
N SER A 233 21.29 -19.32 14.53
CA SER A 233 20.58 -20.18 15.48
C SER A 233 19.13 -19.70 15.70
N ALA A 234 18.25 -20.54 16.25
CA ALA A 234 16.84 -20.19 16.44
C ALA A 234 16.59 -18.89 17.23
N SER A 235 17.41 -18.59 18.26
CA SER A 235 17.31 -17.34 19.02
C SER A 235 17.84 -16.13 18.24
N GLN A 236 18.90 -16.32 17.46
CA GLN A 236 19.45 -15.29 16.59
C GLN A 236 18.52 -14.99 15.42
N GLN A 237 17.88 -15.99 14.83
CA GLN A 237 16.84 -15.83 13.79
C GLN A 237 15.69 -14.97 14.29
N ALA A 238 15.18 -15.24 15.50
CA ALA A 238 14.08 -14.48 16.08
C ALA A 238 14.43 -12.98 16.23
N LEU A 239 15.64 -12.65 16.68
CA LEU A 239 16.09 -11.26 16.79
C LEU A 239 16.37 -10.63 15.43
N PHE A 240 17.03 -11.35 14.53
CA PHE A 240 17.42 -10.85 13.21
C PHE A 240 16.22 -10.53 12.32
N VAL A 241 15.10 -11.21 12.51
CA VAL A 241 13.85 -10.93 11.80
C VAL A 241 13.29 -9.52 12.05
N LEU A 242 13.67 -8.86 13.15
CA LEU A 242 13.34 -7.44 13.37
C LEU A 242 14.07 -6.49 12.40
N VAL A 243 15.02 -6.98 11.60
CA VAL A 243 15.61 -6.24 10.49
C VAL A 243 14.63 -6.11 9.32
N LEU A 244 13.71 -7.07 9.10
CA LEU A 244 12.77 -7.01 7.97
C LEU A 244 11.88 -5.75 7.97
N PRO A 245 11.28 -5.33 9.11
CA PRO A 245 10.52 -4.07 9.15
C PRO A 245 11.36 -2.83 8.84
N THR A 246 12.62 -2.78 9.30
CA THR A 246 13.51 -1.65 9.02
C THR A 246 13.95 -1.64 7.55
N LEU A 247 14.25 -2.81 6.99
CA LEU A 247 14.55 -2.99 5.58
C LEU A 247 13.36 -2.56 4.70
N LYS A 248 12.16 -3.06 5.00
CA LYS A 248 10.90 -2.68 4.35
C LYS A 248 10.73 -1.16 4.37
N PHE A 249 10.89 -0.53 5.53
CA PHE A 249 10.83 0.92 5.64
C PHE A 249 11.85 1.64 4.75
N VAL A 250 13.13 1.26 4.80
CA VAL A 250 14.19 1.90 4.00
C VAL A 250 13.92 1.78 2.50
N LEU A 251 13.51 0.59 2.02
CA LEU A 251 13.20 0.34 0.62
C LEU A 251 11.99 1.15 0.14
N LYS A 252 10.94 1.23 0.98
CA LYS A 252 9.79 2.12 0.75
C LYS A 252 10.24 3.57 0.57
N GLN A 253 11.12 4.07 1.44
CA GLN A 253 11.60 5.45 1.37
C GLN A 253 12.47 5.73 0.14
N MET A 254 13.30 4.77 -0.25
CA MET A 254 14.14 4.85 -1.44
C MET A 254 13.28 4.95 -2.71
N ILE A 255 12.34 4.01 -2.92
CA ILE A 255 11.47 4.02 -4.09
C ILE A 255 10.62 5.29 -4.12
N ALA A 256 10.03 5.67 -2.97
CA ALA A 256 9.21 6.87 -2.86
C ALA A 256 9.95 8.18 -3.20
N ARG A 257 11.29 8.23 -3.08
CA ARG A 257 12.09 9.41 -3.45
C ARG A 257 12.30 9.53 -4.95
N VAL A 258 12.50 8.41 -5.65
CA VAL A 258 12.75 8.39 -7.10
C VAL A 258 11.45 8.40 -7.92
N SER A 259 10.35 7.96 -7.32
CA SER A 259 9.05 7.83 -7.99
C SER A 259 8.15 9.07 -7.89
N THR A 260 8.65 10.22 -7.41
CA THR A 260 7.82 11.42 -7.15
C THR A 260 7.05 11.93 -8.38
N HIS A 261 7.59 11.67 -9.58
CA HIS A 261 6.97 11.99 -10.86
C HIS A 261 5.70 11.17 -11.18
N LEU A 262 5.47 10.04 -10.49
CA LEU A 262 4.27 9.20 -10.66
C LEU A 262 3.06 9.72 -9.86
N HIS A 263 3.22 10.81 -9.11
CA HIS A 263 2.15 11.50 -8.39
C HIS A 263 1.28 10.55 -7.55
N GLU A 264 -0.03 10.49 -7.81
CA GLU A 264 -1.01 9.72 -7.04
C GLU A 264 -0.78 8.20 -7.13
N ARG A 265 0.05 7.70 -8.06
CA ARG A 265 0.36 6.26 -8.21
C ARG A 265 1.52 5.78 -7.34
N VAL A 266 2.22 6.68 -6.64
CA VAL A 266 3.38 6.33 -5.81
C VAL A 266 3.01 5.32 -4.71
N GLY A 267 1.84 5.48 -4.09
CA GLY A 267 1.35 4.56 -3.07
C GLY A 267 1.20 3.13 -3.61
N SER A 268 0.38 2.98 -4.66
CA SER A 268 0.13 1.67 -5.29
C SER A 268 1.41 1.02 -5.84
N LEU A 269 2.32 1.81 -6.44
CA LEU A 269 3.63 1.33 -6.89
C LEU A 269 4.42 0.70 -5.74
N ILE A 270 4.51 1.38 -4.59
CA ILE A 270 5.30 0.92 -3.45
C ILE A 270 4.69 -0.34 -2.83
N VAL A 271 3.36 -0.38 -2.69
CA VAL A 271 2.66 -1.58 -2.19
C VAL A 271 2.90 -2.76 -3.12
N PHE A 272 2.70 -2.57 -4.43
CA PHE A 272 2.88 -3.62 -5.43
C PHE A 272 4.35 -3.88 -5.81
N THR A 273 5.31 -3.37 -5.04
CA THR A 273 6.74 -3.68 -5.21
C THR A 273 7.31 -4.17 -3.89
N VAL A 274 7.48 -3.26 -2.93
CA VAL A 274 8.10 -3.55 -1.63
C VAL A 274 7.23 -4.46 -0.79
N ASP A 275 5.92 -4.23 -0.69
CA ASP A 275 5.07 -5.05 0.18
C ASP A 275 4.88 -6.46 -0.37
N ILE A 276 4.66 -6.61 -1.68
CA ILE A 276 4.58 -7.93 -2.32
C ILE A 276 5.84 -8.74 -2.04
N PHE A 277 7.00 -8.16 -2.33
CA PHE A 277 8.27 -8.84 -2.18
C PHE A 277 8.55 -9.18 -0.72
N ASN A 278 8.29 -8.23 0.19
CA ASN A 278 8.45 -8.43 1.62
C ASN A 278 7.54 -9.55 2.15
N VAL A 279 6.26 -9.58 1.76
CA VAL A 279 5.28 -10.55 2.24
C VAL A 279 5.61 -11.96 1.78
N ILE A 280 6.05 -12.13 0.53
CA ILE A 280 6.53 -13.43 0.03
C ILE A 280 7.75 -13.89 0.84
N TYR A 281 8.70 -12.98 1.11
CA TYR A 281 9.90 -13.30 1.90
C TYR A 281 9.62 -13.60 3.36
N VAL A 282 8.73 -12.83 4.01
CA VAL A 282 8.25 -13.09 5.36
C VAL A 282 7.63 -14.48 5.43
N SER A 283 6.81 -14.83 4.43
CA SER A 283 6.20 -16.15 4.34
C SER A 283 7.24 -17.27 4.17
N MET A 284 8.28 -17.07 3.35
CA MET A 284 9.40 -18.01 3.25
C MET A 284 10.17 -18.16 4.57
N CYS A 285 10.46 -17.04 5.26
CA CYS A 285 11.14 -17.04 6.56
C CYS A 285 10.32 -17.82 7.60
N MET A 286 9.00 -17.63 7.61
CA MET A 286 8.10 -18.36 8.51
C MET A 286 8.13 -19.88 8.29
N GLN A 287 8.26 -20.34 7.05
CA GLN A 287 8.42 -21.78 6.76
C GLN A 287 9.73 -22.34 7.32
N THR A 288 10.81 -21.56 7.23
CA THR A 288 12.15 -21.97 7.71
C THR A 288 12.35 -21.73 9.21
N ALA A 289 11.49 -20.96 9.85
CA ALA A 289 11.68 -20.54 11.24
C ALA A 289 11.63 -21.75 12.18
N GLN A 290 12.70 -21.93 12.95
CA GLN A 290 12.80 -23.01 13.93
C GLN A 290 12.06 -22.70 15.24
N SER A 291 11.55 -21.48 15.41
CA SER A 291 10.94 -20.99 16.65
C SER A 291 9.61 -20.26 16.40
N ALA A 292 8.61 -20.54 17.23
CA ALA A 292 7.34 -19.82 17.26
C ALA A 292 7.52 -18.32 17.60
N LEU A 293 8.63 -17.97 18.30
CA LEU A 293 8.97 -16.59 18.63
C LEU A 293 9.18 -15.73 17.37
N THR A 294 9.80 -16.28 16.34
CA THR A 294 10.06 -15.55 15.08
C THR A 294 8.76 -15.14 14.41
N THR A 295 7.80 -16.06 14.33
CA THR A 295 6.45 -15.79 13.81
C THR A 295 5.73 -14.75 14.67
N PHE A 296 5.77 -14.90 16.00
CA PHE A 296 5.16 -13.93 16.90
C PHE A 296 5.73 -12.51 16.72
N LEU A 297 7.05 -12.36 16.59
CA LEU A 297 7.70 -11.06 16.41
C LEU A 297 7.36 -10.41 15.07
N LEU A 298 7.20 -11.20 14.00
CA LEU A 298 6.67 -10.71 12.72
C LEU A 298 5.27 -10.14 12.90
N MET A 299 4.35 -10.93 13.50
CA MET A 299 2.97 -10.49 13.75
C MET A 299 2.94 -9.21 14.59
N ALA A 300 3.72 -9.18 15.67
CA ALA A 300 3.77 -8.02 16.56
C ALA A 300 4.29 -6.78 15.84
N SER A 301 5.24 -6.93 14.91
CA SER A 301 5.74 -5.83 14.10
C SER A 301 4.69 -5.31 13.14
N ASP A 302 3.98 -6.19 12.43
CA ASP A 302 2.95 -5.78 11.47
C ASP A 302 1.79 -5.09 12.19
N VAL A 303 1.32 -5.64 13.32
CA VAL A 303 0.32 -4.98 14.19
C VAL A 303 0.80 -3.62 14.68
N PHE A 304 2.08 -3.50 15.06
CA PHE A 304 2.64 -2.21 15.48
C PHE A 304 2.61 -1.18 14.35
N HIS A 305 3.01 -1.55 13.13
CA HIS A 305 2.98 -0.66 11.96
C HIS A 305 1.55 -0.28 11.57
N LEU A 306 0.60 -1.21 11.66
CA LEU A 306 -0.83 -0.94 11.46
C LEU A 306 -1.36 0.08 12.47
N LEU A 307 -1.03 -0.07 13.75
CA LEU A 307 -1.45 0.87 14.79
C LEU A 307 -0.89 2.28 14.53
N LEU A 308 0.34 2.39 14.03
CA LEU A 308 0.91 3.68 13.63
C LEU A 308 0.20 4.28 12.41
N ALA A 309 -0.15 3.47 11.42
CA ALA A 309 -0.92 3.93 10.25
C ALA A 309 -2.32 4.42 10.65
N LEU A 310 -2.99 3.68 11.53
CA LEU A 310 -4.26 4.07 12.14
C LEU A 310 -4.16 5.39 12.89
N ARG A 311 -3.14 5.57 13.73
CA ARG A 311 -2.93 6.83 14.46
C ARG A 311 -2.88 8.03 13.52
N THR A 312 -2.23 7.91 12.37
CA THR A 312 -2.19 8.97 11.35
C THR A 312 -3.55 9.23 10.72
N ILE A 313 -4.30 8.18 10.36
CA ILE A 313 -5.66 8.34 9.84
C ILE A 313 -6.55 9.05 10.87
N TYR A 314 -6.45 8.67 12.14
CA TYR A 314 -7.18 9.33 13.23
C TYR A 314 -6.81 10.81 13.35
N PHE A 315 -5.52 11.16 13.21
CA PHE A 315 -5.08 12.55 13.22
C PHE A 315 -5.75 13.39 12.11
N HIS A 316 -5.66 12.95 10.85
CA HIS A 316 -6.26 13.69 9.72
C HIS A 316 -7.79 13.76 9.81
N THR A 317 -8.43 12.65 10.21
CA THR A 317 -9.89 12.60 10.30
C THR A 317 -10.45 13.37 11.50
N ASN A 318 -9.74 13.41 12.64
CA ASN A 318 -10.16 14.19 13.81
C ASN A 318 -10.17 15.69 13.49
N ALA A 319 -9.16 16.17 12.76
CA ALA A 319 -9.13 17.56 12.30
C ALA A 319 -10.37 17.95 11.48
N ILE A 320 -10.88 17.04 10.64
CA ILE A 320 -12.08 17.26 9.84
C ILE A 320 -13.34 17.21 10.71
N GLN A 321 -13.38 16.29 11.68
CA GLN A 321 -14.50 16.21 12.62
C GLN A 321 -14.62 17.46 13.48
N GLU A 322 -13.52 17.96 14.02
CA GLU A 322 -13.48 19.18 14.83
C GLU A 322 -13.90 20.42 14.04
N TYR A 323 -13.41 20.56 12.80
CA TYR A 323 -13.88 21.60 11.87
C TYR A 323 -15.38 21.45 11.63
N ARG A 324 -15.87 20.23 11.35
CA ARG A 324 -17.28 19.96 11.06
C ARG A 324 -18.17 20.22 12.28
N GLU A 325 -17.72 19.95 13.49
CA GLU A 325 -18.46 20.25 14.71
C GLU A 325 -18.62 21.77 14.87
N HIS A 326 -17.54 22.55 14.72
CA HIS A 326 -17.58 24.02 14.72
C HIS A 326 -18.49 24.59 13.62
N ALA A 327 -18.39 24.04 12.43
CA ALA A 327 -19.22 24.29 11.27
C ALA A 327 -20.71 23.94 11.51
N SER A 328 -21.00 22.82 12.15
CA SER A 328 -22.38 22.34 12.39
C SER A 328 -23.13 23.16 13.43
N THR A 329 -22.40 23.81 14.35
CA THR A 329 -22.96 24.88 15.19
C THR A 329 -23.37 26.11 14.38
N MET A 330 -22.80 26.31 13.19
CA MET A 330 -23.08 27.42 12.27
C MET A 330 -24.11 27.06 11.20
N TRP A 331 -24.14 25.81 10.72
CA TRP A 331 -25.06 25.29 9.71
C TRP A 331 -25.70 23.99 10.21
N LYS A 332 -27.03 23.97 10.38
CA LYS A 332 -27.83 22.86 10.97
C LYS A 332 -27.84 21.55 10.14
N LEU A 333 -26.70 21.06 9.63
CA LEU A 333 -26.62 19.82 8.84
C LEU A 333 -26.17 18.64 9.70
N ARG A 334 -27.15 17.92 10.24
CA ARG A 334 -26.98 16.64 10.93
C ARG A 334 -27.01 15.49 9.91
N TYR A 335 -25.95 15.34 9.12
CA TYR A 335 -25.80 14.17 8.22
C TYR A 335 -24.80 13.17 8.79
N PRO A 336 -25.06 11.85 8.68
CA PRO A 336 -24.10 10.82 9.05
C PRO A 336 -22.78 11.01 8.28
N ILE A 337 -21.71 10.46 8.86
CA ILE A 337 -20.38 10.49 8.28
C ILE A 337 -20.44 9.70 6.96
N ASN A 338 -20.38 10.38 5.81
CA ASN A 338 -20.06 9.79 4.51
C ASN A 338 -19.13 10.77 3.78
N TYR A 339 -17.83 10.46 3.76
CA TYR A 339 -16.81 11.29 3.15
C TYR A 339 -17.08 11.50 1.64
N LEU A 340 -17.64 10.51 0.95
CA LEU A 340 -17.89 10.61 -0.50
C LEU A 340 -18.97 11.62 -0.86
N GLU A 341 -19.93 11.82 0.05
CA GLU A 341 -21.01 12.80 -0.11
C GLU A 341 -20.61 14.18 0.44
N GLY A 342 -19.88 14.22 1.55
CA GLY A 342 -19.51 15.47 2.22
C GLY A 342 -18.34 16.22 1.57
N MET A 343 -17.35 15.50 1.04
CA MET A 343 -16.13 16.10 0.48
C MET A 343 -16.40 17.05 -0.70
N PRO A 344 -17.27 16.73 -1.70
CA PRO A 344 -17.56 17.65 -2.80
C PRO A 344 -18.14 18.99 -2.33
N ALA A 345 -19.04 18.98 -1.34
CA ALA A 345 -19.62 20.22 -0.80
C ALA A 345 -18.56 21.07 -0.07
N MET A 346 -17.70 20.42 0.73
CA MET A 346 -16.61 21.09 1.42
C MET A 346 -15.58 21.68 0.44
N LEU A 347 -15.25 20.96 -0.62
CA LEU A 347 -14.37 21.46 -1.69
C LEU A 347 -14.96 22.68 -2.37
N ARG A 348 -16.25 22.67 -2.71
CA ARG A 348 -16.92 23.85 -3.30
C ARG A 348 -16.79 25.08 -2.39
N SER A 349 -17.11 24.92 -1.10
CA SER A 349 -16.99 26.00 -0.10
C SER A 349 -15.55 26.52 0.03
N ALA A 350 -14.56 25.61 0.04
CA ALA A 350 -13.15 25.98 0.09
C ALA A 350 -12.73 26.85 -1.12
N PHE A 351 -13.12 26.46 -2.33
CA PHE A 351 -12.81 27.24 -3.54
C PHE A 351 -13.54 28.59 -3.59
N ASP A 352 -14.77 28.67 -3.04
CA ASP A 352 -15.52 29.92 -2.95
C ASP A 352 -14.92 30.90 -1.93
N GLU A 353 -14.52 30.41 -0.76
CA GLU A 353 -13.81 31.20 0.26
C GLU A 353 -12.45 31.69 -0.25
N ALA A 354 -11.70 30.85 -0.95
CA ALA A 354 -10.41 31.21 -1.51
C ALA A 354 -10.50 32.30 -2.56
N ARG A 355 -11.52 32.24 -3.42
CA ARG A 355 -11.81 33.29 -4.38
C ARG A 355 -12.16 34.61 -3.70
N THR A 356 -12.93 34.55 -2.61
CA THR A 356 -13.35 35.73 -1.84
C THR A 356 -12.18 36.35 -1.08
N SER A 357 -11.30 35.52 -0.54
CA SER A 357 -10.15 35.93 0.30
C SER A 357 -8.87 36.15 -0.50
N GLN A 358 -8.91 36.00 -1.83
CA GLN A 358 -7.76 36.03 -2.73
C GLN A 358 -6.61 35.09 -2.31
N THR A 359 -6.93 33.98 -1.63
CA THR A 359 -5.93 33.00 -1.17
C THR A 359 -5.69 31.94 -2.26
N LEU A 360 -4.42 31.58 -2.47
CA LEU A 360 -4.02 30.61 -3.51
C LEU A 360 -4.18 29.16 -3.03
N LEU A 361 -5.41 28.67 -3.03
CA LEU A 361 -5.76 27.27 -2.71
C LEU A 361 -5.37 26.30 -3.83
N SER A 362 -5.19 26.80 -5.05
CA SER A 362 -4.74 26.02 -6.23
C SER A 362 -3.32 25.46 -6.09
N LYS A 363 -2.52 25.94 -5.13
CA LYS A 363 -1.20 25.37 -4.83
C LYS A 363 -1.27 24.14 -3.92
N THR A 364 -2.36 23.95 -3.19
CA THR A 364 -2.52 22.87 -2.19
C THR A 364 -3.52 21.81 -2.61
N ILE A 365 -4.57 22.16 -3.36
CA ILE A 365 -5.56 21.22 -3.87
C ILE A 365 -5.47 21.14 -5.40
N ARG A 366 -5.24 19.92 -5.91
CA ARG A 366 -5.20 19.61 -7.34
C ARG A 366 -6.59 19.22 -7.83
N VAL A 367 -7.10 19.87 -8.88
CA VAL A 367 -8.42 19.56 -9.44
C VAL A 367 -8.37 18.31 -10.32
N PHE A 368 -7.43 18.25 -11.27
CA PHE A 368 -7.35 17.15 -12.25
C PHE A 368 -6.29 16.11 -11.88
N ALA A 369 -6.60 14.85 -12.10
CA ALA A 369 -5.60 13.79 -11.99
C ALA A 369 -4.57 13.92 -13.13
N PRO A 370 -3.30 13.52 -12.92
CA PRO A 370 -2.28 13.55 -13.98
C PRO A 370 -2.50 12.49 -15.07
N PHE A 371 -3.56 11.70 -14.96
CA PHE A 371 -3.99 10.67 -15.90
C PHE A 371 -5.51 10.65 -15.98
N LYS A 372 -6.04 10.19 -17.11
CA LYS A 372 -7.48 10.19 -17.37
C LYS A 372 -8.21 9.21 -16.44
N LEU A 373 -9.25 9.68 -15.77
CA LEU A 373 -10.18 8.87 -15.00
C LEU A 373 -11.57 8.86 -15.63
N SER A 374 -12.33 7.79 -15.41
CA SER A 374 -13.73 7.72 -15.81
C SER A 374 -14.59 8.41 -14.76
N VAL A 375 -15.19 9.53 -15.12
CA VAL A 375 -16.10 10.32 -14.26
C VAL A 375 -17.48 10.42 -14.90
N SER A 376 -18.52 10.53 -14.07
CA SER A 376 -19.89 10.77 -14.52
C SER A 376 -20.07 12.16 -15.15
N PRO A 377 -21.14 12.39 -15.93
CA PRO A 377 -21.48 13.71 -16.45
C PRO A 377 -21.59 14.76 -15.34
N GLU A 378 -22.21 14.42 -14.21
CA GLU A 378 -22.39 15.31 -13.06
C GLU A 378 -21.04 15.69 -12.43
N SER A 379 -20.15 14.71 -12.26
CA SER A 379 -18.78 14.95 -11.78
C SER A 379 -17.97 15.80 -12.76
N THR A 380 -18.19 15.64 -14.06
CA THR A 380 -17.50 16.43 -15.10
C THR A 380 -17.88 17.91 -15.00
N ILE A 381 -19.17 18.21 -14.80
CA ILE A 381 -19.66 19.59 -14.59
C ILE A 381 -19.04 20.18 -13.32
N PHE A 382 -19.00 19.42 -12.24
CA PHE A 382 -18.37 19.85 -10.99
C PHE A 382 -16.88 20.16 -11.14
N LEU A 383 -16.12 19.32 -11.86
CA LEU A 383 -14.71 19.58 -12.15
C LEU A 383 -14.51 20.83 -12.98
N ALA A 384 -15.37 21.07 -13.98
CA ALA A 384 -15.32 22.29 -14.78
C ALA A 384 -15.59 23.56 -13.94
N GLU A 385 -16.54 23.47 -12.99
CA GLU A 385 -16.82 24.54 -12.03
C GLU A 385 -15.59 24.88 -11.18
N LEU A 386 -14.94 23.86 -10.60
CA LEU A 386 -13.75 24.07 -9.77
C LEU A 386 -12.53 24.52 -10.58
N ALA A 387 -12.35 24.00 -11.79
CA ALA A 387 -11.27 24.40 -12.70
C ALA A 387 -11.37 25.89 -13.07
N ALA A 388 -12.59 26.38 -13.32
CA ALA A 388 -12.83 27.80 -13.58
C ALA A 388 -12.47 28.68 -12.37
N LYS A 389 -12.62 28.17 -11.14
CA LYS A 389 -12.23 28.87 -9.90
C LYS A 389 -10.73 28.78 -9.61
N SER A 390 -10.08 27.66 -9.96
CA SER A 390 -8.66 27.41 -9.68
C SER A 390 -7.71 28.01 -10.72
N GLY A 391 -8.19 28.25 -11.96
CA GLY A 391 -7.38 28.60 -13.11
C GLY A 391 -6.63 27.42 -13.74
N GLU A 392 -6.88 26.19 -13.27
CA GLU A 392 -6.26 24.96 -13.78
C GLU A 392 -6.95 24.53 -15.08
N LYS A 393 -6.16 24.21 -16.12
CA LYS A 393 -6.68 23.71 -17.40
C LYS A 393 -6.70 22.18 -17.40
N SER A 394 -7.79 21.59 -17.90
CA SER A 394 -7.88 20.14 -18.09
C SER A 394 -6.84 19.67 -19.10
N ILE A 395 -6.16 18.56 -18.77
CA ILE A 395 -5.19 17.88 -19.66
C ILE A 395 -5.91 17.18 -20.84
N SER A 396 -7.25 17.07 -20.82
CA SER A 396 -8.03 16.14 -21.65
C SER A 396 -8.36 16.60 -23.09
N ALA A 397 -7.95 17.79 -23.55
CA ALA A 397 -8.41 18.30 -24.84
C ALA A 397 -7.82 17.60 -26.09
N HIS A 398 -6.74 16.82 -26.01
CA HIS A 398 -6.00 16.38 -27.21
C HIS A 398 -5.45 14.93 -27.17
N VAL A 399 -6.27 13.89 -26.95
CA VAL A 399 -5.83 12.52 -27.34
C VAL A 399 -7.02 11.58 -27.66
N LYS A 400 -7.16 11.16 -28.93
CA LYS A 400 -7.98 10.02 -29.34
C LYS A 400 -7.14 8.75 -29.23
N TYR A 401 -7.61 7.74 -28.50
CA TYR A 401 -6.99 6.42 -28.45
C TYR A 401 -7.80 5.41 -29.28
N PRO A 402 -7.13 4.41 -29.88
CA PRO A 402 -7.81 3.28 -30.51
C PRO A 402 -8.51 2.40 -29.46
N LYS A 403 -9.66 1.84 -29.83
CA LYS A 403 -10.42 0.87 -29.03
C LYS A 403 -9.53 -0.32 -28.66
N CYS A 404 -9.61 -0.76 -27.41
CA CYS A 404 -8.91 -1.95 -26.92
C CYS A 404 -9.37 -3.19 -27.71
N GLY A 405 -8.44 -3.97 -28.24
CA GLY A 405 -8.73 -5.22 -28.95
C GLY A 405 -9.15 -6.35 -28.00
N PRO A 406 -9.84 -7.39 -28.51
CA PRO A 406 -10.59 -8.35 -27.69
C PRO A 406 -9.74 -9.34 -26.86
N ALA A 407 -8.41 -9.27 -26.89
CA ALA A 407 -7.55 -10.29 -26.26
C ALA A 407 -7.26 -10.08 -24.76
N LEU A 408 -7.62 -8.93 -24.17
CA LEU A 408 -7.45 -8.63 -22.74
C LEU A 408 -8.80 -8.52 -21.98
N ALA A 409 -9.88 -8.96 -22.61
CA ALA A 409 -11.23 -9.04 -22.03
C ALA A 409 -11.56 -10.42 -21.42
N MET A 410 -10.58 -11.32 -21.31
CA MET A 410 -10.78 -12.57 -20.57
C MET A 410 -10.67 -12.27 -19.08
N ILE A 411 -11.82 -12.35 -18.38
CA ILE A 411 -12.08 -11.96 -16.98
C ILE A 411 -12.44 -10.46 -16.87
N PRO A 412 -13.69 -10.00 -17.15
CA PRO A 412 -14.97 -10.63 -16.80
C PRO A 412 -16.03 -10.57 -17.92
N ALA A 413 -16.29 -11.69 -18.59
CA ALA A 413 -17.39 -11.84 -19.55
C ALA A 413 -18.21 -13.11 -19.27
N LEU A 414 -18.47 -13.40 -17.98
CA LEU A 414 -19.25 -14.56 -17.57
C LEU A 414 -20.30 -14.25 -16.49
N VAL A 415 -20.67 -12.98 -16.31
CA VAL A 415 -21.87 -12.56 -15.53
C VAL A 415 -22.52 -11.33 -16.16
N HIS A 416 -22.75 -11.38 -17.47
CA HIS A 416 -23.61 -10.41 -18.16
C HIS A 416 -24.35 -11.11 -19.30
N ASP A 417 -25.27 -12.00 -18.94
CA ASP A 417 -26.39 -12.33 -19.82
C ASP A 417 -27.67 -12.40 -18.99
N HIS A 418 -28.30 -11.23 -18.84
CA HIS A 418 -29.64 -11.10 -18.29
C HIS A 418 -30.64 -11.10 -19.45
N HIS A 419 -30.63 -12.14 -20.29
CA HIS A 419 -31.55 -12.26 -21.42
C HIS A 419 -31.92 -13.70 -21.81
N ILE A 420 -31.97 -14.66 -20.88
CA ILE A 420 -32.69 -15.94 -21.10
C ILE A 420 -33.38 -16.39 -19.80
N VAL A 421 -34.48 -15.75 -19.41
CA VAL A 421 -35.46 -16.31 -18.44
C VAL A 421 -36.93 -16.05 -18.84
N ASN A 422 -37.24 -15.26 -19.89
CA ASN A 422 -38.63 -14.94 -20.25
C ASN A 422 -39.24 -15.77 -21.40
N THR A 423 -38.74 -16.98 -21.64
CA THR A 423 -39.38 -17.93 -22.56
C THR A 423 -39.46 -19.29 -21.90
N LEU A 424 -40.42 -19.46 -21.00
CA LEU A 424 -41.22 -20.68 -20.77
C LEU A 424 -42.07 -20.45 -19.50
N VAL A 425 -43.35 -20.83 -19.57
CA VAL A 425 -44.44 -20.53 -18.63
C VAL A 425 -45.01 -19.12 -18.88
N GLY A 426 -46.00 -18.90 -19.75
CA GLY A 426 -47.19 -19.71 -19.97
C GLY A 426 -48.35 -19.21 -19.13
N GLY A 427 -48.98 -18.12 -19.58
CA GLY A 427 -50.40 -17.79 -19.44
C GLY A 427 -51.03 -17.67 -18.05
N LYS A 428 -51.52 -16.47 -17.72
CA LYS A 428 -52.95 -16.12 -17.79
C LYS A 428 -53.18 -14.68 -17.35
N THR A 429 -54.00 -14.01 -18.15
CA THR A 429 -54.71 -12.75 -17.91
C THR A 429 -55.45 -12.69 -16.56
N VAL A 430 -55.55 -11.51 -15.94
CA VAL A 430 -56.83 -10.82 -15.62
C VAL A 430 -56.57 -9.49 -14.87
N SER A 431 -57.09 -8.42 -15.48
CA SER A 431 -57.77 -7.21 -14.99
C SER A 431 -57.14 -6.22 -13.98
N GLN A 432 -57.26 -4.96 -14.41
CA GLN A 432 -57.30 -3.69 -13.67
C GLN A 432 -58.29 -3.71 -12.49
N ALA A 433 -57.96 -2.99 -11.43
CA ALA A 433 -58.90 -2.15 -10.67
C ALA A 433 -58.14 -1.07 -9.89
N ALA A 434 -58.53 0.19 -10.11
CA ALA A 434 -58.11 1.38 -9.38
C ALA A 434 -59.02 1.58 -8.16
N VAL A 435 -58.47 1.97 -6.99
CA VAL A 435 -59.13 2.83 -5.98
C VAL A 435 -58.06 3.56 -5.16
N ASN A 436 -58.27 4.86 -4.98
CA ASN A 436 -57.64 5.79 -4.03
C ASN A 436 -58.82 6.43 -3.23
N PRO A 437 -58.68 7.24 -2.16
CA PRO A 437 -57.73 7.31 -1.03
C PRO A 437 -58.48 7.35 0.35
N GLU A 438 -57.74 7.65 1.44
CA GLU A 438 -58.13 8.33 2.70
C GLU A 438 -57.89 7.57 4.02
N GLY A 439 -57.29 8.28 5.00
CA GLY A 439 -57.61 8.10 6.42
C GLY A 439 -56.46 7.95 7.43
N PHE A 440 -56.25 9.03 8.22
CA PHE A 440 -55.87 9.05 9.65
C PHE A 440 -54.39 9.11 10.14
N GLN A 441 -54.06 10.23 10.81
CA GLN A 441 -52.99 10.42 11.81
C GLN A 441 -53.57 10.33 13.26
N PRO A 442 -52.85 10.71 14.35
CA PRO A 442 -51.93 9.89 15.15
C PRO A 442 -52.37 9.77 16.63
N LEU A 443 -51.69 8.97 17.45
CA LEU A 443 -51.93 8.91 18.90
C LEU A 443 -50.65 9.11 19.72
N ASN A 444 -50.71 10.17 20.53
CA ASN A 444 -49.77 10.56 21.58
C ASN A 444 -49.80 9.60 22.78
N SER A 445 -48.68 9.50 23.49
CA SER A 445 -48.72 9.35 24.95
C SER A 445 -47.50 10.01 25.61
N ARG A 446 -47.82 10.85 26.61
CA ARG A 446 -46.94 11.65 27.48
C ARG A 446 -47.13 11.09 28.91
N ALA A 447 -46.04 10.96 29.67
CA ALA A 447 -45.91 11.10 31.14
C ALA A 447 -44.58 10.40 31.55
N ALA A 448 -43.77 10.82 32.53
CA ALA A 448 -44.02 11.64 33.70
C ALA A 448 -42.74 12.38 34.16
N VAL A 449 -42.97 13.44 34.94
CA VAL A 449 -42.03 14.32 35.63
C VAL A 449 -41.84 13.84 37.07
N THR A 450 -40.62 13.88 37.63
CA THR A 450 -40.44 14.26 39.06
C THR A 450 -39.04 14.81 39.34
N ARG A 451 -39.01 15.75 40.28
CA ARG A 451 -37.95 16.68 40.70
C ARG A 451 -37.45 16.26 42.10
N ALA A 452 -36.16 16.42 42.41
CA ALA A 452 -35.70 16.63 43.79
C ALA A 452 -34.39 17.41 43.82
N HIS A 453 -34.33 18.32 44.78
CA HIS A 453 -33.38 19.40 44.99
C HIS A 453 -32.62 19.15 46.31
N LEU A 454 -31.48 19.82 46.49
CA LEU A 454 -30.74 20.07 47.74
C LEU A 454 -29.77 18.98 48.22
N LEU A 455 -28.46 19.30 48.22
CA LEU A 455 -27.75 19.74 49.43
C LEU A 455 -26.45 20.49 49.07
N ARG A 456 -26.37 21.72 49.57
CA ARG A 456 -25.21 22.61 49.54
C ARG A 456 -24.42 22.42 50.83
N LYS A 457 -23.12 22.12 50.76
CA LYS A 457 -22.18 22.31 51.88
C LYS A 457 -20.95 23.08 51.39
N LYS A 458 -20.64 24.15 52.11
CA LYS A 458 -19.59 25.15 51.86
C LYS A 458 -18.51 24.94 52.92
N SER A 459 -17.23 24.78 52.55
CA SER A 459 -16.09 25.23 53.38
C SER A 459 -14.72 25.12 52.68
N MET A 460 -14.05 26.27 52.63
CA MET A 460 -12.60 26.59 52.74
C MET A 460 -11.49 25.73 52.12
N SER A 461 -10.80 26.37 51.16
CA SER A 461 -9.34 26.55 51.02
C SER A 461 -8.39 25.49 51.59
N SER A 462 -7.79 24.72 50.69
CA SER A 462 -6.37 24.37 50.75
C SER A 462 -5.84 24.29 49.31
N LYS A 463 -4.81 25.09 48.99
CA LYS A 463 -4.09 25.04 47.71
C LYS A 463 -3.30 23.72 47.67
N SER A 464 -3.94 22.66 47.19
CA SER A 464 -3.25 21.47 46.69
C SER A 464 -3.43 21.47 45.17
N ILE A 465 -2.36 21.79 44.44
CA ILE A 465 -2.30 21.56 43.01
C ILE A 465 -2.30 20.04 42.84
N SER A 466 -3.49 19.48 42.65
CA SER A 466 -3.68 18.06 42.39
C SER A 466 -2.84 17.63 41.20
N HIS A 467 -2.02 16.59 41.35
CA HIS A 467 -1.32 15.93 40.25
C HIS A 467 -2.24 15.56 39.08
N ALA A 468 -3.56 15.47 39.30
CA ALA A 468 -4.55 15.24 38.25
C ALA A 468 -4.73 16.44 37.31
N SER A 469 -4.56 17.69 37.76
CA SER A 469 -4.61 18.86 36.87
C SER A 469 -3.31 19.03 36.09
N LEU A 470 -2.18 18.66 36.68
CA LEU A 470 -0.89 18.60 35.97
C LEU A 470 -0.88 17.49 34.92
N LEU A 471 -1.43 16.32 35.23
CA LEU A 471 -1.60 15.22 34.28
C LEU A 471 -2.67 15.51 33.21
N ALA A 472 -3.74 16.24 33.56
CA ALA A 472 -4.73 16.71 32.59
C ALA A 472 -4.15 17.78 31.64
N ASN A 473 -3.27 18.65 32.14
CA ASN A 473 -2.53 19.61 31.32
C ASN A 473 -1.45 18.91 30.47
N LEU A 474 -0.76 17.89 30.99
CA LEU A 474 0.19 17.07 30.23
C LEU A 474 -0.50 16.20 29.16
N ARG A 475 -1.73 15.73 29.41
CA ARG A 475 -2.58 15.06 28.42
C ARG A 475 -3.05 16.02 27.31
N ARG A 476 -3.17 17.31 27.61
CA ARG A 476 -3.54 18.36 26.64
C ARG A 476 -2.34 18.94 25.89
N SER A 477 -1.12 18.80 26.41
CA SER A 477 0.10 19.43 25.85
C SER A 477 1.13 18.46 25.24
N SER A 478 0.90 17.13 25.24
CA SER A 478 1.91 16.16 24.78
C SER A 478 1.65 15.45 23.44
N LEU A 479 0.76 15.92 22.57
CA LEU A 479 0.36 15.14 21.37
C LEU A 479 0.35 15.86 20.03
N VAL A 480 1.00 17.03 19.91
CA VAL A 480 1.06 17.80 18.65
C VAL A 480 2.52 18.05 18.25
N PRO A 481 2.93 17.78 16.99
CA PRO A 481 4.18 18.34 16.47
C PRO A 481 4.05 19.87 16.48
N LEU A 482 4.79 20.56 17.36
CA LEU A 482 4.82 22.02 17.34
C LEU A 482 5.36 22.47 15.97
N GLY A 483 4.55 23.22 15.25
CA GLY A 483 4.58 23.31 13.79
C GLY A 483 3.17 23.31 13.21
N ALA A 484 2.20 22.71 13.92
CA ALA A 484 0.79 23.05 13.76
C ALA A 484 0.56 24.52 14.19
N PRO A 485 -0.11 25.34 13.36
CA PRO A 485 -0.48 26.70 13.73
C PRO A 485 -1.41 26.70 14.96
N SER A 486 -1.40 27.81 15.71
CA SER A 486 -2.32 28.07 16.81
C SER A 486 -3.77 27.88 16.38
N TRP A 487 -4.58 27.29 17.25
CA TRP A 487 -5.98 26.87 17.06
C TRP A 487 -7.00 28.01 16.86
N ASP A 488 -6.65 29.06 16.10
CA ASP A 488 -7.63 29.92 15.45
C ASP A 488 -8.18 29.17 14.23
N SER A 489 -9.49 29.28 13.99
CA SER A 489 -10.30 28.49 13.04
C SER A 489 -9.54 27.96 11.81
N LYS A 490 -9.38 26.63 11.68
CA LYS A 490 -8.93 26.04 10.41
C LYS A 490 -9.85 26.52 9.28
N SER A 491 -9.26 27.08 8.23
CA SER A 491 -10.01 27.47 7.03
C SER A 491 -10.63 26.23 6.37
N THR A 492 -11.75 26.40 5.67
CA THR A 492 -12.42 25.30 4.95
C THR A 492 -11.48 24.62 3.95
N GLY A 493 -10.51 25.36 3.41
CA GLY A 493 -9.45 24.86 2.54
C GLY A 493 -8.49 23.86 3.21
N GLU A 494 -8.10 24.13 4.45
CA GLU A 494 -7.26 23.20 5.20
C GLU A 494 -8.03 21.91 5.52
N ALA A 495 -9.29 22.02 5.96
CA ALA A 495 -10.14 20.85 6.19
C ALA A 495 -10.34 20.01 4.92
N ALA A 496 -10.53 20.65 3.76
CA ALA A 496 -10.62 19.98 2.48
C ALA A 496 -9.33 19.26 2.08
N THR A 497 -8.17 19.88 2.32
CA THR A 497 -6.86 19.27 2.07
C THR A 497 -6.65 18.06 2.96
N GLU A 498 -6.92 18.17 4.27
CA GLU A 498 -6.84 17.07 5.23
C GLU A 498 -7.78 15.91 4.86
N GLY A 499 -8.96 16.21 4.30
CA GLY A 499 -9.92 15.20 3.83
C GLY A 499 -9.45 14.40 2.62
N LEU A 500 -8.89 15.09 1.63
CA LEU A 500 -8.25 14.45 0.48
C LEU A 500 -7.05 13.60 0.92
N GLN A 501 -6.28 14.12 1.87
CA GLN A 501 -5.13 13.45 2.46
C GLN A 501 -5.50 12.17 3.21
N ALA A 502 -6.61 12.20 3.97
CA ALA A 502 -7.17 11.04 4.65
C ALA A 502 -7.62 9.95 3.67
N LEU A 503 -8.20 10.32 2.52
CA LEU A 503 -8.60 9.36 1.49
C LEU A 503 -7.40 8.67 0.83
N PHE A 504 -6.31 9.41 0.58
CA PHE A 504 -5.05 8.81 0.07
C PHE A 504 -4.45 7.84 1.09
N HIS A 505 -4.47 8.18 2.38
CA HIS A 505 -4.04 7.26 3.44
C HIS A 505 -4.90 6.02 3.52
N CYS A 506 -6.22 6.18 3.43
CA CYS A 506 -7.17 5.07 3.39
C CYS A 506 -6.85 4.12 2.23
N GLU A 507 -6.61 4.68 1.03
CA GLU A 507 -6.23 3.93 -0.17
C GLU A 507 -4.95 3.13 0.04
N TYR A 508 -3.90 3.79 0.53
CA TYR A 508 -2.60 3.15 0.75
C TYR A 508 -2.69 2.03 1.81
N VAL A 509 -3.35 2.28 2.94
CA VAL A 509 -3.48 1.31 4.02
C VAL A 509 -4.30 0.10 3.59
N ILE A 510 -5.43 0.30 2.91
CA ILE A 510 -6.27 -0.84 2.47
C ILE A 510 -5.56 -1.70 1.42
N LEU A 511 -4.72 -1.10 0.56
CA LEU A 511 -3.90 -1.84 -0.41
C LEU A 511 -2.80 -2.66 0.28
N THR A 512 -2.09 -2.08 1.25
CA THR A 512 -1.04 -2.80 2.01
C THR A 512 -1.63 -4.00 2.73
N GLU A 513 -2.70 -3.81 3.51
CA GLU A 513 -3.35 -4.87 4.28
C GLU A 513 -3.96 -5.95 3.37
N TYR A 514 -4.47 -5.56 2.21
CA TYR A 514 -4.95 -6.51 1.20
C TYR A 514 -3.84 -7.43 0.70
N ILE A 515 -2.66 -6.90 0.38
CA ILE A 515 -1.50 -7.68 -0.07
C ILE A 515 -0.97 -8.57 1.06
N GLU A 516 -0.87 -8.03 2.28
CA GLU A 516 -0.39 -8.74 3.47
C GLU A 516 -1.29 -9.91 3.87
N CYS A 517 -2.61 -9.81 3.69
CA CYS A 517 -3.51 -10.95 3.96
C CYS A 517 -3.64 -11.93 2.79
N THR A 518 -3.64 -11.45 1.54
CA THR A 518 -4.00 -12.28 0.38
C THR A 518 -2.82 -13.10 -0.13
N LEU A 519 -1.62 -12.52 -0.16
CA LEU A 519 -0.45 -13.21 -0.72
C LEU A 519 0.02 -14.42 0.10
N PRO A 520 0.04 -14.42 1.45
CA PRO A 520 0.43 -15.60 2.21
C PRO A 520 -0.48 -16.80 1.97
N LEU A 521 -1.80 -16.56 1.81
CA LEU A 521 -2.77 -17.60 1.49
C LEU A 521 -2.55 -18.16 0.08
N LEU A 522 -2.32 -17.30 -0.92
CA LEU A 522 -2.00 -17.74 -2.28
C LEU A 522 -0.66 -18.46 -2.34
N TYR A 523 0.32 -18.01 -1.58
CA TYR A 523 1.61 -18.68 -1.48
C TYR A 523 1.48 -20.07 -0.84
N ALA A 524 0.63 -20.24 0.17
CA ALA A 524 0.32 -21.56 0.73
C ALA A 524 -0.34 -22.49 -0.32
N ILE A 525 -1.28 -21.96 -1.12
CA ILE A 525 -1.92 -22.72 -2.21
C ILE A 525 -0.88 -23.10 -3.29
N TYR A 526 -0.03 -22.16 -3.67
CA TYR A 526 1.06 -22.39 -4.61
C TYR A 526 2.02 -23.47 -4.10
N LEU A 527 2.42 -23.41 -2.82
CA LEU A 527 3.32 -24.39 -2.21
C LEU A 527 2.70 -25.78 -2.18
N ALA A 528 1.41 -25.87 -1.85
CA ALA A 528 0.67 -27.13 -1.87
C ALA A 528 0.65 -27.75 -3.28
N GLY A 529 0.45 -26.94 -4.32
CA GLY A 529 0.54 -27.38 -5.70
C GLY A 529 1.97 -27.78 -6.09
N LEU A 530 2.96 -26.96 -5.75
CA LEU A 530 4.38 -27.18 -6.07
C LEU A 530 4.87 -28.50 -5.49
N PHE A 531 4.45 -28.88 -4.28
CA PHE A 531 4.83 -30.13 -3.61
C PHE A 531 4.50 -31.40 -4.43
N HIS A 532 3.54 -31.32 -5.35
CA HIS A 532 3.16 -32.43 -6.22
C HIS A 532 3.83 -32.39 -7.60
N LEU A 533 4.64 -31.37 -7.90
CA LEU A 533 5.37 -31.24 -9.15
C LEU A 533 6.78 -31.86 -9.04
N PRO A 534 7.36 -32.37 -10.15
CA PRO A 534 8.74 -32.85 -10.17
C PRO A 534 9.76 -31.78 -9.73
N ALA A 535 9.43 -30.50 -9.93
CA ALA A 535 10.27 -29.38 -9.52
C ALA A 535 10.44 -29.26 -7.99
N ALA A 536 9.56 -29.88 -7.19
CA ALA A 536 9.61 -29.84 -5.72
C ALA A 536 10.95 -30.32 -5.14
N ALA A 537 11.63 -31.25 -5.83
CA ALA A 537 12.94 -31.75 -5.41
C ALA A 537 14.03 -30.67 -5.44
N TYR A 538 13.83 -29.55 -6.12
CA TYR A 538 14.89 -28.54 -6.31
C TYR A 538 14.68 -27.25 -5.50
N TYR A 539 13.60 -27.19 -4.71
CA TYR A 539 13.35 -26.08 -3.78
C TYR A 539 13.71 -26.50 -2.35
N PRO A 540 14.53 -25.72 -1.61
CA PRO A 540 14.94 -26.03 -0.24
C PRO A 540 13.77 -26.25 0.74
N HIS A 541 12.61 -25.66 0.48
CA HIS A 541 11.44 -25.72 1.35
C HIS A 541 10.51 -26.91 1.07
N THR A 542 10.75 -27.64 -0.02
CA THR A 542 9.96 -28.82 -0.41
C THR A 542 10.82 -30.07 -0.59
N HIS A 543 12.14 -29.92 -0.79
CA HIS A 543 13.09 -31.02 -0.89
C HIS A 543 13.12 -31.85 0.40
N ASP A 544 12.94 -33.16 0.28
CA ASP A 544 12.92 -34.15 1.37
C ASP A 544 11.95 -33.85 2.53
N VAL A 545 10.94 -33.00 2.31
CA VAL A 545 9.93 -32.70 3.33
C VAL A 545 8.88 -33.81 3.36
N SER A 546 8.70 -34.44 4.52
CA SER A 546 7.64 -35.44 4.69
C SER A 546 6.24 -34.84 4.50
N PRO A 547 5.24 -35.60 4.01
CA PRO A 547 3.88 -35.09 3.85
C PRO A 547 3.30 -34.49 5.13
N GLU A 548 3.62 -35.06 6.30
CA GLU A 548 3.19 -34.52 7.60
C GLU A 548 3.86 -33.18 7.94
N LYS A 549 5.15 -33.04 7.65
CA LYS A 549 5.85 -31.77 7.84
C LYS A 549 5.32 -30.71 6.89
N MET A 550 5.05 -31.07 5.62
CA MET A 550 4.43 -30.19 4.64
C MET A 550 3.06 -29.71 5.11
N LYS A 551 2.20 -30.63 5.56
CA LYS A 551 0.88 -30.31 6.13
C LYS A 551 0.99 -29.35 7.32
N SER A 552 1.95 -29.58 8.23
CA SER A 552 2.21 -28.65 9.33
C SER A 552 2.63 -27.26 8.85
N THR A 553 3.49 -27.17 7.83
CA THR A 553 3.92 -25.90 7.24
C THR A 553 2.74 -25.16 6.61
N LEU A 554 1.88 -25.85 5.85
CA LEU A 554 0.68 -25.27 5.25
C LEU A 554 -0.31 -24.76 6.31
N ILE A 555 -0.49 -25.50 7.42
CA ILE A 555 -1.34 -25.05 8.53
C ILE A 555 -0.76 -23.78 9.18
N GLN A 556 0.56 -23.69 9.35
CA GLN A 556 1.21 -22.50 9.90
C GLN A 556 1.04 -21.27 8.99
N LEU A 557 1.23 -21.45 7.68
CA LEU A 557 1.00 -20.37 6.70
C LEU A 557 -0.48 -19.96 6.61
N ALA A 558 -1.40 -20.93 6.68
CA ALA A 558 -2.83 -20.64 6.69
C ALA A 558 -3.26 -19.92 7.97
N ALA A 559 -2.70 -20.30 9.12
CA ALA A 559 -2.91 -19.61 10.39
C ALA A 559 -2.38 -18.18 10.33
N TYR A 560 -1.19 -17.97 9.75
CA TYR A 560 -0.64 -16.65 9.49
C TYR A 560 -1.55 -15.79 8.62
N GLY A 561 -1.91 -16.28 7.43
CA GLY A 561 -2.81 -15.56 6.52
C GLY A 561 -4.18 -15.29 7.15
N SER A 562 -4.65 -16.16 8.05
CA SER A 562 -5.90 -15.93 8.80
C SER A 562 -5.78 -14.81 9.83
N LEU A 563 -4.63 -14.69 10.50
CA LEU A 563 -4.35 -13.58 11.42
C LEU A 563 -4.29 -12.24 10.66
N GLU A 564 -3.60 -12.22 9.53
CA GLU A 564 -3.55 -11.05 8.64
C GLU A 564 -4.92 -10.70 8.07
N PHE A 565 -5.74 -11.70 7.73
CA PHE A 565 -7.12 -11.47 7.34
C PHE A 565 -7.96 -10.86 8.49
N GLY A 566 -7.69 -11.27 9.72
CA GLY A 566 -8.25 -10.65 10.92
C GLY A 566 -7.84 -9.17 11.07
N SER A 567 -6.56 -8.85 10.81
CA SER A 567 -6.05 -7.48 10.74
C SER A 567 -6.81 -6.67 9.68
N PHE A 568 -6.91 -7.21 8.46
CA PHE A 568 -7.64 -6.62 7.34
C PHE A 568 -9.11 -6.33 7.68
N ILE A 569 -9.80 -7.25 8.37
CA ILE A 569 -11.17 -7.01 8.86
C ILE A 569 -11.18 -5.88 9.90
N GLY A 570 -10.24 -5.89 10.85
CA GLY A 570 -10.12 -4.86 11.88
C GLY A 570 -9.98 -3.46 11.29
N ILE A 571 -9.02 -3.28 10.38
CA ILE A 571 -8.80 -2.00 9.69
C ILE A 571 -10.00 -1.63 8.81
N TYR A 572 -10.61 -2.59 8.10
CA TYR A 572 -11.82 -2.37 7.32
C TYR A 572 -12.96 -1.82 8.18
N LEU A 573 -13.22 -2.40 9.36
CA LEU A 573 -14.28 -1.95 10.27
C LEU A 573 -14.00 -0.57 10.83
N VAL A 574 -12.75 -0.27 11.20
CA VAL A 574 -12.34 1.05 11.69
C VAL A 574 -12.51 2.10 10.59
N LEU A 575 -11.99 1.85 9.39
CA LEU A 575 -12.09 2.76 8.25
C LEU A 575 -13.56 2.95 7.83
N LYS A 576 -14.37 1.89 7.77
CA LYS A 576 -15.80 1.99 7.43
C LYS A 576 -16.56 2.89 8.41
N ARG A 577 -16.34 2.71 9.71
CA ARG A 577 -16.95 3.57 10.75
C ARG A 577 -16.47 5.02 10.63
N ARG A 578 -15.23 5.21 10.21
CA ARG A 578 -14.58 6.53 10.18
C ARG A 578 -14.90 7.36 8.95
N PHE A 579 -14.94 6.72 7.78
CA PHE A 579 -15.17 7.38 6.51
C PHE A 579 -16.63 7.29 6.04
N GLY A 580 -17.40 6.33 6.53
CA GLY A 580 -18.82 6.21 6.21
C GLY A 580 -19.19 5.44 4.95
N TYR A 581 -18.20 5.00 4.19
CA TYR A 581 -18.35 4.11 3.05
C TYR A 581 -17.58 2.81 3.30
N SER A 582 -17.79 1.79 2.46
CA SER A 582 -17.07 0.53 2.58
C SER A 582 -15.70 0.60 1.87
N PRO A 583 -14.56 0.49 2.60
CA PRO A 583 -13.22 0.63 2.00
C PRO A 583 -12.88 -0.39 0.91
N ILE A 584 -13.56 -1.53 0.87
CA ILE A 584 -13.36 -2.54 -0.19
C ILE A 584 -13.72 -2.01 -1.59
N TYR A 585 -14.62 -1.02 -1.68
CA TYR A 585 -14.88 -0.31 -2.94
C TYR A 585 -13.69 0.52 -3.36
N GLN A 586 -12.96 1.12 -2.42
CA GLN A 586 -11.76 1.90 -2.73
C GLN A 586 -10.65 0.99 -3.20
N LEU A 587 -10.48 -0.17 -2.55
CA LEU A 587 -9.57 -1.22 -2.99
C LEU A 587 -9.89 -1.65 -4.43
N ALA A 588 -11.12 -2.09 -4.71
CA ALA A 588 -11.50 -2.53 -6.05
C ALA A 588 -11.43 -1.41 -7.10
N PHE A 589 -11.75 -0.16 -6.72
CA PHE A 589 -11.58 1.02 -7.58
C PHE A 589 -10.12 1.14 -8.06
N VAL A 590 -9.15 1.03 -7.15
CA VAL A 590 -7.73 1.09 -7.51
C VAL A 590 -7.32 -0.09 -8.37
N LEU A 591 -7.71 -1.31 -7.98
CA LEU A 591 -7.40 -2.53 -8.71
C LEU A 591 -7.93 -2.50 -10.15
N GLU A 592 -9.12 -1.95 -10.40
CA GLU A 592 -9.68 -1.83 -11.76
C GLU A 592 -9.11 -0.62 -12.53
N THR A 593 -8.93 0.52 -11.86
CA THR A 593 -8.47 1.76 -12.52
C THR A 593 -7.00 1.66 -12.96
N GLU A 594 -6.18 0.97 -12.16
CA GLU A 594 -4.75 0.79 -12.42
C GLU A 594 -4.41 -0.66 -12.78
N ALA A 595 -5.40 -1.42 -13.28
CA ALA A 595 -5.32 -2.86 -13.48
C ALA A 595 -4.08 -3.32 -14.25
N MET A 596 -3.77 -2.68 -15.38
CA MET A 596 -2.61 -3.06 -16.19
C MET A 596 -1.29 -2.86 -15.42
N THR A 597 -1.15 -1.74 -14.72
CA THR A 597 0.07 -1.39 -13.99
C THR A 597 0.27 -2.32 -12.80
N LEU A 598 -0.77 -2.49 -11.98
CA LEU A 598 -0.69 -3.26 -10.74
C LEU A 598 -0.57 -4.76 -11.01
N GLN A 599 -1.24 -5.27 -12.05
CA GLN A 599 -1.11 -6.68 -12.43
C GLN A 599 0.26 -6.97 -13.03
N SER A 600 0.82 -6.04 -13.82
CA SER A 600 2.19 -6.17 -14.33
C SER A 600 3.20 -6.21 -13.19
N LEU A 601 3.06 -5.35 -12.19
CA LEU A 601 3.91 -5.37 -10.99
C LEU A 601 3.78 -6.69 -10.23
N LEU A 602 2.55 -7.13 -9.95
CA LEU A 602 2.30 -8.37 -9.24
C LEU A 602 2.93 -9.56 -9.99
N VAL A 603 2.72 -9.66 -11.30
CA VAL A 603 3.33 -10.71 -12.13
C VAL A 603 4.85 -10.63 -12.08
N VAL A 604 5.45 -9.46 -12.28
CA VAL A 604 6.90 -9.27 -12.25
C VAL A 604 7.49 -9.76 -10.93
N TRP A 605 6.93 -9.31 -9.79
CA TRP A 605 7.50 -9.62 -8.48
C TRP A 605 7.19 -11.04 -8.02
N VAL A 606 6.03 -11.62 -8.35
CA VAL A 606 5.72 -13.02 -8.01
C VAL A 606 6.58 -13.98 -8.84
N VAL A 607 6.73 -13.74 -10.15
CA VAL A 607 7.59 -14.53 -11.05
C VAL A 607 9.06 -14.41 -10.66
N PHE A 608 9.48 -13.26 -10.14
CA PHE A 608 10.85 -13.10 -9.67
C PHE A 608 11.06 -13.70 -8.28
N ALA A 609 10.16 -13.46 -7.32
CA ALA A 609 10.37 -13.81 -5.92
C ALA A 609 10.28 -15.31 -5.63
N LEU A 610 9.30 -16.02 -6.20
CA LEU A 610 9.07 -17.43 -5.86
C LEU A 610 10.22 -18.36 -6.29
N PRO A 611 10.83 -18.19 -7.49
CA PRO A 611 11.97 -19.02 -7.90
C PRO A 611 13.30 -18.65 -7.23
N LEU A 612 13.37 -17.62 -6.37
CA LEU A 612 14.64 -17.14 -5.79
C LEU A 612 15.41 -18.21 -5.02
N THR A 613 14.72 -19.20 -4.47
CA THR A 613 15.34 -20.27 -3.67
C THR A 613 15.63 -21.54 -4.49
N LEU A 614 15.30 -21.58 -5.78
CA LEU A 614 15.53 -22.74 -6.64
C LEU A 614 17.03 -23.04 -6.78
N ALA A 615 17.43 -24.30 -6.57
CA ALA A 615 18.82 -24.73 -6.59
C ALA A 615 19.56 -24.40 -7.90
N HIS A 616 18.87 -24.44 -9.05
CA HIS A 616 19.41 -24.10 -10.37
C HIS A 616 19.92 -22.67 -10.51
N TYR A 617 19.59 -21.78 -9.57
CA TYR A 617 20.12 -20.41 -9.51
C TYR A 617 21.28 -20.24 -8.52
N GLY A 618 21.84 -21.33 -7.99
CA GLY A 618 23.08 -21.31 -7.20
C GLY A 618 22.97 -20.53 -5.88
N VAL A 619 21.91 -20.81 -5.11
CA VAL A 619 21.50 -20.01 -3.93
C VAL A 619 22.37 -20.29 -2.68
N ASP A 620 23.12 -21.41 -2.66
CA ASP A 620 23.95 -21.77 -1.51
C ASP A 620 25.27 -20.99 -1.46
N ILE A 621 25.60 -20.44 -0.29
CA ILE A 621 26.88 -19.74 -0.03
C ILE A 621 28.09 -20.70 -0.21
N THR A 622 27.91 -22.00 0.02
CA THR A 622 28.94 -23.03 -0.24
C THR A 622 29.34 -23.11 -1.71
N SER A 623 28.47 -22.67 -2.63
CA SER A 623 28.79 -22.62 -4.06
C SER A 623 29.89 -21.60 -4.41
N LEU A 624 30.10 -20.57 -3.57
CA LEU A 624 31.14 -19.55 -3.71
C LEU A 624 32.52 -20.00 -3.21
N THR A 625 32.57 -20.91 -2.23
CA THR A 625 33.83 -21.30 -1.56
C THR A 625 34.51 -22.52 -2.17
N GLY A 626 33.92 -23.14 -3.20
CA GLY A 626 34.55 -24.23 -3.96
C GLY A 626 34.75 -25.54 -3.18
N HIS A 627 34.35 -25.60 -1.91
CA HIS A 627 34.40 -26.83 -1.11
C HIS A 627 33.06 -27.57 -1.21
N HIS A 628 32.90 -28.37 -2.26
CA HIS A 628 32.05 -29.56 -2.15
C HIS A 628 32.83 -30.61 -1.36
N LYS A 629 32.28 -31.05 -0.22
CA LYS A 629 32.68 -32.31 0.40
C LYS A 629 31.92 -33.45 -0.26
#